data_AF-A0A928EI26-F1
#
_entry.id   AF-A0A928EI26-F1
#
_cell.length_a   1.000
_cell.length_b   1.000
_cell.length_c   1.000
_cell.angle_alpha   90.00
_cell.angle_beta   90.00
_cell.angle_gamma   90.00
#
_symmetry.space_group_name_H-M   'P 1'
#
loop_
_entity.id
_entity.type
_entity.pdbx_description
1 polymer ?
#
loop_
_entity_poly.entity_id
_entity_poly.type
_entity_poly.pdbx_seq_one_letter_code
_entity_poly.pdbx_strand_id
1 'polypeptide(L)'
;MKSIATVTTHRAQRYGKQLASHMARRITTSWDEDSGVLVFPDKPVTVHLQATAEALIMDMEAPADDVAHFEEVVGIHLARFGAGDSLRVSWQRDDGTIGTSQGPFDPAEVEAFRARMRAQQGTDRTV
;
A
#
# COMPACT_ATOMS: atom_id res chain seq x y z
N MET A 1 -7.45 -15.69 5.05
CA MET A 1 -7.50 -15.64 3.57
C MET A 1 -6.23 -14.97 3.11
N LYS A 2 -5.60 -15.52 2.05
CA LYS A 2 -4.42 -14.90 1.45
C LYS A 2 -4.79 -14.11 0.21
N SER A 3 -4.12 -12.97 0.02
CA SER A 3 -4.25 -12.14 -1.16
C SER A 3 -2.88 -11.60 -1.57
N ILE A 4 -2.50 -11.78 -2.84
CA ILE A 4 -1.17 -11.41 -3.34
C ILE A 4 -1.30 -10.35 -4.43
N ALA A 5 -0.46 -9.32 -4.36
CA ALA A 5 -0.27 -8.36 -5.43
C ALA A 5 1.20 -8.30 -5.86
N THR A 6 1.45 -8.42 -7.17
CA THR A 6 2.78 -8.24 -7.76
C THR A 6 2.78 -6.95 -8.58
N VAL A 7 3.55 -5.96 -8.15
CA VAL A 7 3.63 -4.65 -8.80
C VAL A 7 4.95 -4.54 -9.55
N THR A 8 4.89 -4.60 -10.88
CA THR A 8 6.07 -4.49 -11.75
C THR A 8 6.69 -3.09 -11.63
N THR A 9 7.93 -3.02 -11.18
CA THR A 9 8.71 -1.78 -11.06
C THR A 9 10.18 -2.08 -10.77
N HIS A 10 11.09 -1.31 -11.38
CA HIS A 10 12.52 -1.35 -11.04
C HIS A 10 12.88 -0.56 -9.76
N ARG A 11 11.88 -0.01 -9.09
CA ARG A 11 12.04 0.80 -7.86
C ARG A 11 11.37 0.13 -6.66
N ALA A 12 11.28 -1.20 -6.66
CA ALA A 12 10.56 -1.97 -5.65
C ALA A 12 11.00 -1.63 -4.23
N GLN A 13 12.32 -1.60 -3.98
CA GLN A 13 12.89 -1.28 -2.66
C GLN A 13 12.50 0.13 -2.19
N ARG A 14 12.52 1.12 -3.10
CA ARG A 14 12.11 2.50 -2.79
C ARG A 14 10.65 2.55 -2.38
N TYR A 15 9.77 1.92 -3.16
CA TYR A 15 8.33 1.94 -2.91
C TYR A 15 7.93 1.14 -1.67
N GLY A 16 8.53 -0.02 -1.44
CA GLY A 16 8.30 -0.82 -0.25
C GLY A 16 8.72 -0.10 1.03
N LYS A 17 9.91 0.49 1.06
CA LYS A 17 10.37 1.32 2.20
C LYS A 17 9.46 2.53 2.43
N GLN A 18 9.03 3.20 1.35
CA GLN A 18 8.11 4.34 1.45
C GLN A 18 6.76 3.93 2.04
N LEU A 19 6.23 2.78 1.61
CA LEU A 19 4.99 2.21 2.14
C LEU A 19 5.12 1.87 3.62
N ALA A 20 6.13 1.10 4.01
CA ALA A 20 6.38 0.77 5.42
C ALA A 20 6.51 2.02 6.29
N SER A 21 7.35 2.98 5.88
CA SER A 21 7.55 4.24 6.63
C SER A 21 6.28 5.08 6.76
N HIS A 22 5.43 5.12 5.74
CA HIS A 22 4.15 5.85 5.82
C HIS A 22 3.18 5.16 6.77
N MET A 23 3.04 3.84 6.66
CA MET A 23 2.12 3.05 7.48
C MET A 23 2.55 3.00 8.95
N ALA A 24 3.85 3.14 9.25
CA ALA A 24 4.41 3.22 10.60
C ALA A 24 3.79 4.34 11.48
N ARG A 25 3.10 5.31 10.88
CA ARG A 25 2.36 6.36 11.60
C ARG A 25 1.13 5.84 12.34
N ARG A 26 0.61 4.68 11.93
CA ARG A 26 -0.67 4.13 12.40
C ARG A 26 -0.57 2.67 12.83
N ILE A 27 0.34 1.90 12.25
CA ILE A 27 0.47 0.46 12.49
C ILE A 27 1.94 0.09 12.75
N THR A 28 2.17 -1.14 13.21
CA THR A 28 3.52 -1.66 13.42
C THR A 28 4.09 -2.08 12.08
N THR A 29 5.31 -1.63 11.75
CA THR A 29 5.97 -1.97 10.49
C THR A 29 7.45 -2.25 10.68
N SER A 30 8.01 -3.11 9.84
CA SER A 30 9.46 -3.27 9.68
C SER A 30 9.86 -3.18 8.21
N TRP A 31 11.11 -2.82 7.98
CA TRP A 31 11.77 -2.93 6.68
C TRP A 31 13.25 -3.23 6.91
N ASP A 32 13.75 -4.31 6.33
CA ASP A 32 15.17 -4.62 6.18
C ASP A 32 15.52 -4.66 4.69
N GLU A 33 16.80 -4.52 4.36
CA GLU A 33 17.39 -4.60 3.01
C GLU A 33 16.38 -4.55 1.83
N ASP A 34 15.76 -5.68 1.51
CA ASP A 34 14.76 -5.85 0.45
C ASP A 34 13.39 -6.38 0.94
N SER A 35 13.15 -6.55 2.24
CA SER A 35 11.92 -7.12 2.77
C SER A 35 11.28 -6.24 3.84
N GLY A 36 9.98 -6.44 4.09
CA GLY A 36 9.28 -5.70 5.14
C GLY A 36 7.98 -6.37 5.56
N VAL A 37 7.46 -5.94 6.70
CA VAL A 37 6.20 -6.46 7.26
C VAL A 37 5.34 -5.30 7.73
N LEU A 38 4.05 -5.34 7.44
CA LEU A 38 3.01 -4.46 7.97
C LEU A 38 2.10 -5.29 8.89
N VAL A 39 1.99 -4.93 10.17
CA VAL A 39 1.16 -5.61 11.16
C VAL A 39 0.14 -4.63 11.72
N PHE A 40 -1.14 -4.93 11.55
CA PHE A 40 -2.23 -4.13 12.10
C PHE A 40 -2.52 -4.62 13.53
N PRO A 41 -2.16 -3.88 14.59
CA PRO A 41 -2.15 -4.43 15.96
C PRO A 41 -3.54 -4.85 16.48
N ASP A 42 -4.60 -4.17 16.04
CA ASP A 42 -5.98 -4.41 16.51
C ASP A 42 -6.76 -5.36 15.59
N LYS A 43 -6.10 -5.93 14.58
CA LYS A 43 -6.74 -6.75 13.54
C LYS A 43 -5.84 -7.94 13.21
N PRO A 44 -6.38 -9.14 12.91
CA PRO A 44 -5.57 -10.28 12.48
C PRO A 44 -5.16 -10.11 11.00
N VAL A 45 -4.43 -9.02 10.69
CA VAL A 45 -4.00 -8.65 9.35
C VAL A 45 -2.51 -8.39 9.32
N THR A 46 -1.83 -9.10 8.44
CA THR A 46 -0.39 -8.97 8.19
C THR A 46 -0.14 -8.87 6.69
N VAL A 47 0.81 -8.03 6.29
CA VAL A 47 1.28 -7.94 4.89
C VAL A 47 2.79 -8.07 4.86
N HIS A 48 3.27 -9.11 4.19
CA HIS A 48 4.68 -9.30 3.88
C HIS A 48 4.99 -8.61 2.56
N LEU A 49 6.11 -7.88 2.54
CA LEU A 49 6.60 -7.14 1.38
C LEU A 49 7.94 -7.75 0.97
N GLN A 50 8.10 -8.03 -0.32
CA GLN A 50 9.38 -8.43 -0.89
C GLN A 50 9.68 -7.57 -2.10
N ALA A 51 10.79 -6.85 -2.04
CA ALA A 51 11.35 -6.16 -3.19
C ALA A 51 12.26 -7.12 -3.98
N THR A 52 12.10 -7.09 -5.29
CA THR A 52 12.99 -7.73 -6.26
C THR A 52 13.51 -6.66 -7.22
N ALA A 53 14.37 -7.06 -8.17
CA ALA A 53 14.84 -6.14 -9.22
C ALA A 53 13.73 -5.66 -10.18
N GLU A 54 12.62 -6.40 -10.27
CA GLU A 54 11.57 -6.17 -11.28
C GLU A 54 10.18 -5.94 -10.69
N ALA A 55 9.96 -6.25 -9.42
CA ALA A 55 8.67 -6.11 -8.77
C ALA A 55 8.74 -5.93 -7.26
N LEU A 56 7.72 -5.25 -6.72
CA LEU A 56 7.35 -5.33 -5.31
C LEU A 56 6.22 -6.35 -5.17
N ILE A 57 6.46 -7.41 -4.41
CA ILE A 57 5.46 -8.44 -4.09
C ILE A 57 4.89 -8.12 -2.72
N MET A 58 3.56 -8.19 -2.60
CA MET A 58 2.83 -8.00 -1.36
C MET A 58 1.98 -9.23 -1.10
N ASP A 59 2.25 -9.96 -0.02
CA ASP A 59 1.48 -11.12 0.42
C ASP A 59 0.72 -10.75 1.70
N MET A 60 -0.60 -10.67 1.59
CA MET A 60 -1.51 -10.30 2.66
C MET A 60 -2.21 -11.51 3.22
N GLU A 61 -2.27 -11.60 4.55
CA GLU A 61 -3.17 -12.48 5.27
C GLU A 61 -4.16 -11.65 6.08
N ALA A 62 -5.46 -11.89 5.86
CA ALA A 62 -6.56 -11.18 6.53
C ALA A 62 -7.80 -12.09 6.69
N PRO A 63 -8.76 -11.74 7.58
CA PRO A 63 -10.09 -12.36 7.57
C PRO A 63 -10.80 -12.15 6.23
N ALA A 64 -11.60 -13.12 5.80
CA ALA A 64 -12.31 -13.05 4.53
C ALA A 64 -13.23 -11.82 4.44
N ASP A 65 -13.89 -11.46 5.53
CA ASP A 65 -14.80 -10.31 5.58
C ASP A 65 -14.07 -8.96 5.52
N ASP A 66 -12.79 -8.93 5.89
CA ASP A 66 -11.98 -7.71 6.00
C ASP A 66 -10.97 -7.54 4.85
N VAL A 67 -10.64 -8.61 4.10
CA VAL A 67 -9.55 -8.61 3.11
C VAL A 67 -9.70 -7.48 2.08
N ALA A 68 -10.91 -7.25 1.58
CA ALA A 68 -11.16 -6.23 0.56
C ALA A 68 -10.82 -4.82 1.05
N HIS A 69 -11.09 -4.53 2.33
CA HIS A 69 -10.77 -3.25 2.94
C HIS A 69 -9.25 -3.06 3.06
N PHE A 70 -8.52 -4.08 3.51
CA PHE A 70 -7.08 -3.98 3.67
C PHE A 70 -6.32 -3.98 2.34
N GLU A 71 -6.80 -4.71 1.34
CA GLU A 71 -6.32 -4.63 -0.04
C GLU A 71 -6.38 -3.18 -0.55
N GLU A 72 -7.51 -2.50 -0.33
CA GLU A 72 -7.69 -1.10 -0.73
C GLU A 72 -6.76 -0.17 0.06
N VAL A 73 -6.71 -0.31 1.39
CA VAL A 73 -5.86 0.51 2.26
C VAL A 73 -4.41 0.41 1.85
N VAL A 74 -3.87 -0.80 1.63
CA VAL A 74 -2.45 -0.96 1.27
C VAL A 74 -2.21 -0.54 -0.17
N GLY A 75 -3.08 -0.98 -1.09
CA GLY A 75 -2.93 -0.74 -2.52
C GLY A 75 -3.04 0.75 -2.90
N ILE A 76 -3.95 1.51 -2.29
CA ILE A 76 -4.13 2.94 -2.63
C ILE A 76 -2.92 3.77 -2.26
N HIS A 77 -2.24 3.45 -1.15
CA HIS A 77 -1.04 4.16 -0.72
C HIS A 77 0.10 3.91 -1.69
N LEU A 78 0.35 2.64 -2.03
CA LEU A 78 1.40 2.26 -2.97
C LEU A 78 1.16 2.88 -4.36
N ALA A 79 -0.05 2.75 -4.91
CA ALA A 79 -0.40 3.32 -6.21
C ALA A 79 -0.28 4.85 -6.23
N ARG A 80 -0.63 5.56 -5.15
CA ARG A 80 -0.43 7.02 -5.05
C ARG A 80 1.03 7.41 -4.92
N PHE A 81 1.87 6.62 -4.26
CA PHE A 81 3.32 6.86 -4.24
C PHE A 81 3.92 6.70 -5.63
N GLY A 82 3.45 5.69 -6.36
CA GLY A 82 3.88 5.36 -7.71
C GLY A 82 3.13 6.04 -8.84
N ALA A 83 2.33 7.07 -8.58
CA ALA A 83 1.54 7.73 -9.63
C ALA A 83 2.41 8.24 -10.78
N GLY A 84 3.56 8.84 -10.48
CA GLY A 84 4.53 9.30 -11.48
C GLY A 84 5.14 8.17 -12.33
N ASP A 85 5.15 6.94 -11.81
CA ASP A 85 5.60 5.74 -12.52
C ASP A 85 4.41 4.90 -13.02
N SER A 86 3.19 5.44 -12.97
CA SER A 86 1.95 4.75 -13.36
C SER A 86 1.77 3.37 -12.68
N LEU A 87 2.10 3.26 -11.39
CA LEU A 87 1.93 1.99 -10.67
C LEU A 87 0.45 1.62 -10.52
N ARG A 88 0.13 0.37 -10.85
CA ARG A 88 -1.14 -0.30 -10.55
C ARG A 88 -0.89 -1.41 -9.55
N VAL A 89 -1.76 -1.52 -8.56
CA VAL A 89 -1.85 -2.64 -7.63
C VAL A 89 -3.08 -3.45 -8.00
N SER A 90 -2.93 -4.76 -8.15
CA SER A 90 -4.04 -5.68 -8.39
C SER A 90 -3.84 -6.92 -7.54
N TRP A 91 -4.83 -7.24 -6.71
CA TRP A 91 -4.78 -8.32 -5.75
C TRP A 91 -5.41 -9.60 -6.33
N GLN A 92 -4.81 -10.75 -6.01
CA GLN A 92 -5.31 -12.09 -6.34
C GLN A 92 -5.49 -12.89 -5.06
N ARG A 93 -6.71 -13.31 -4.77
CA ARG A 93 -7.04 -14.07 -3.57
C ARG A 93 -6.83 -15.56 -3.80
N ASP A 94 -6.45 -16.27 -2.73
CA ASP A 94 -6.23 -17.72 -2.74
C ASP A 94 -7.49 -18.55 -3.01
N ASP A 95 -8.68 -17.96 -2.80
CA ASP A 95 -9.98 -18.57 -3.09
C ASP A 95 -10.41 -18.47 -4.57
N GLY A 96 -9.58 -17.85 -5.42
CA GLY A 96 -9.85 -17.67 -6.85
C GLY A 96 -10.75 -16.48 -7.18
N THR A 97 -11.23 -15.72 -6.19
CA THR A 97 -11.94 -14.46 -6.43
C THR A 97 -10.97 -13.35 -6.80
N ILE A 98 -11.46 -12.41 -7.61
CA ILE A 98 -10.67 -11.23 -8.01
C ILE A 98 -10.61 -10.27 -6.82
N GLY A 99 -9.41 -9.93 -6.38
CA GLY A 99 -9.19 -8.90 -5.35
C GLY A 99 -9.36 -7.49 -5.90
N THR A 100 -9.23 -6.48 -5.04
CA THR A 100 -9.37 -5.09 -5.49
C THR A 100 -8.19 -4.65 -6.38
N SER A 101 -8.36 -3.53 -7.09
CA SER A 101 -7.28 -2.89 -7.86
C SER A 101 -7.25 -1.38 -7.62
N GLN A 102 -6.05 -0.82 -7.50
CA GLN A 102 -5.82 0.61 -7.30
C GLN A 102 -4.80 1.14 -8.29
N GLY A 103 -5.02 2.35 -8.78
CA GLY A 103 -4.16 3.00 -9.78
C GLY A 103 -4.28 2.40 -11.19
N PRO A 104 -3.45 2.86 -12.14
CA PRO A 104 -2.57 4.01 -11.98
C PRO A 104 -3.41 5.27 -11.76
N PHE A 105 -2.92 6.15 -10.90
CA PHE A 105 -3.54 7.46 -10.67
C PHE A 105 -2.82 8.51 -11.51
N ASP A 106 -3.57 9.52 -11.97
CA ASP A 106 -2.96 10.68 -12.61
C ASP A 106 -2.09 11.43 -11.57
N PRO A 107 -0.79 11.67 -11.85
CA PRO A 107 0.09 12.45 -10.98
C PRO A 107 -0.48 13.82 -10.60
N ALA A 108 -1.16 14.51 -11.52
CA ALA A 108 -1.75 15.83 -11.26
C ALA A 108 -2.90 15.75 -10.25
N GLU A 109 -3.75 14.73 -10.37
CA GLU A 109 -4.83 14.47 -9.41
C GLU A 109 -4.28 14.12 -8.02
N VAL A 110 -3.22 13.32 -7.95
CA VAL A 110 -2.57 12.96 -6.69
C VAL A 110 -1.95 14.18 -6.01
N GLU A 111 -1.30 15.07 -6.77
CA GLU A 111 -0.73 16.30 -6.19
C GLU A 111 -1.83 17.26 -5.72
N ALA A 112 -2.91 17.40 -6.49
CA ALA A 112 -4.07 18.19 -6.07
C ALA A 112 -4.69 17.64 -4.77
N PHE A 113 -4.81 16.31 -4.64
CA PHE A 113 -5.26 15.67 -3.40
C PHE A 113 -4.33 15.97 -2.22
N ARG A 114 -3.01 15.84 -2.41
CA ARG A 114 -2.01 16.15 -1.36
C ARG A 114 -2.06 17.61 -0.93
N ALA A 115 -2.23 18.53 -1.86
CA ALA A 115 -2.38 19.96 -1.56
C ALA A 115 -3.63 20.22 -0.71
N ARG A 116 -4.77 19.62 -1.05
CA ARG A 116 -6.02 19.72 -0.26
C ARG A 116 -5.86 19.16 1.15
N MET A 117 -5.26 17.99 1.30
CA MET A 117 -5.05 17.37 2.63
C MET A 117 -4.10 18.18 3.51
N ARG A 118 -3.05 18.78 2.95
CA ARG A 118 -2.14 19.68 3.68
C ARG A 118 -2.85 20.94 4.16
N ALA A 119 -3.75 21.52 3.36
CA ALA A 119 -4.56 22.66 3.77
C ALA A 119 -5.49 22.30 4.95
N GLN A 120 -6.16 21.15 4.90
CA GLN A 120 -7.08 20.71 5.97
C GLN A 120 -6.35 20.40 7.29
N GLN A 121 -5.16 19.79 7.26
CA GLN A 121 -4.36 19.51 8.46
C GLN A 121 -3.74 20.76 9.10
N GLY A 122 -3.57 21.84 8.33
CA GLY A 122 -3.16 23.14 8.86
C GLY A 122 -4.29 23.83 9.64
N THR A 123 -5.54 23.65 9.21
CA THR A 123 -6.72 24.25 9.83
C THR A 123 -7.10 23.58 11.17
N ASP A 124 -6.89 22.27 11.28
CA ASP A 124 -7.28 21.48 12.47
C ASP A 124 -6.30 21.62 13.65
N ARG A 125 -5.16 22.29 13.46
CA ARG A 125 -4.13 22.55 14.49
C ARG A 125 -4.20 23.95 15.10
N THR A 126 -5.21 24.76 14.73
CA THR A 126 -5.37 26.15 15.18
C THR A 126 -6.65 26.38 15.99
N VAL A 127 -7.24 25.32 16.56
CA VAL A 127 -8.40 25.41 17.46
C VAL A 127 -8.05 24.79 18.82
#